data_AF-A0A1H4WMY2-F1
#
_entry.id   AF-A0A1H4WMY2-F1
#
_cell.length_a   1.000
_cell.length_b   1.000
_cell.length_c   1.000
_cell.angle_alpha   90.00
_cell.angle_beta   90.00
_cell.angle_gamma   90.00
#
_symmetry.space_group_name_H-M   'P 1'
#
loop_
_entity.id
_entity.type
_entity.pdbx_description
1 polymer ?
#
loop_
_entity_poly.entity_id
_entity_poly.type
_entity_poly.pdbx_seq_one_letter_code
_entity_poly.pdbx_strand_id
1 'polypeptide(L)' 'MAAPDNEKSRLDDAARAGWLYFIAGHTQDEIAKMLQVSRASAQRLVSLCLAERLITFRLEPPLRPAWSWHRG' A
#
# COMPACT_ATOMS: atom_id res chain seq x y z
N MET A 1 10.81 10.44 -25.62
CA MET A 1 11.32 10.57 -24.24
C MET A 1 10.16 11.01 -23.37
N ALA A 2 9.46 10.09 -22.69
CA ALA A 2 8.40 10.48 -21.75
C ALA A 2 9.08 11.17 -20.56
N ALA A 3 8.63 12.37 -20.20
CA ALA A 3 9.29 13.19 -19.20
C ALA A 3 9.24 12.51 -17.81
N PRO A 4 10.30 12.60 -17.00
CA PRO A 4 10.41 11.95 -15.69
C PRO A 4 9.33 12.37 -14.68
N ASP A 5 8.65 13.48 -14.94
CA ASP A 5 7.54 13.99 -14.11
C ASP A 5 6.31 13.07 -14.12
N ASN A 6 6.05 12.42 -15.25
CA ASN A 6 4.91 11.51 -15.40
C ASN A 6 5.10 10.20 -14.61
N GLU A 7 6.35 9.71 -14.53
CA GLU A 7 6.69 8.53 -13.74
C GLU A 7 6.45 8.79 -12.25
N LYS A 8 6.91 9.95 -11.74
CA LYS A 8 6.69 10.36 -10.34
C LYS A 8 5.20 10.50 -10.02
N SER A 9 4.44 11.18 -10.87
CA SER A 9 2.99 11.34 -10.69
C SER A 9 2.28 9.98 -10.62
N ARG A 10 2.69 9.03 -11.46
CA ARG A 10 2.16 7.66 -11.45
C ARG A 10 2.54 6.87 -10.18
N LEU A 11 3.76 7.05 -9.68
CA LEU A 11 4.19 6.45 -8.41
C LEU A 11 3.44 7.06 -7.22
N ASP A 12 3.17 8.36 -7.23
CA ASP A 12 2.34 9.01 -6.22
C ASP A 12 0.88 8.51 -6.25
N ASP A 13 0.31 8.32 -7.43
CA ASP A 13 -1.01 7.69 -7.59
C ASP A 13 -1.03 6.25 -7.08
N ALA A 14 0.04 5.50 -7.33
CA ALA A 14 0.19 4.13 -6.81
C ALA A 14 0.28 4.12 -5.28
N ALA A 15 1.11 4.99 -4.69
CA ALA A 15 1.22 5.13 -3.24
C ALA A 15 -0.13 5.48 -2.60
N ARG A 16 -0.88 6.43 -3.18
CA ARG A 16 -2.23 6.79 -2.73
C ARG A 16 -3.19 5.61 -2.83
N ALA A 17 -3.21 4.90 -3.95
CA ALA A 17 -4.05 3.71 -4.12
C ALA A 17 -3.74 2.63 -3.08
N GLY A 18 -2.45 2.40 -2.79
CA GLY A 18 -2.03 1.46 -1.76
C GLY A 18 -2.46 1.86 -0.34
N TRP A 19 -2.32 3.15 0.02
CA TRP A 19 -2.76 3.65 1.33
C TRP A 19 -4.26 3.45 1.53
N LEU A 20 -5.05 3.80 0.50
CA LEU A 20 -6.50 3.65 0.53
C LEU A 20 -6.92 2.19 0.67
N TYR A 21 -6.21 1.27 0.01
CA TYR A 21 -6.52 -0.16 0.07
C TYR A 21 -6.14 -0.79 1.42
N PHE A 22 -4.87 -0.64 1.83
CA PHE A 22 -4.35 -1.39 2.98
C PHE A 22 -4.66 -0.75 4.33
N ILE A 23 -4.71 0.59 4.39
CA ILE A 23 -4.81 1.31 5.66
C ILE A 23 -6.21 1.87 5.85
N ALA A 24 -6.82 2.45 4.80
CA ALA A 24 -8.20 2.94 4.88
C ALA A 24 -9.26 1.85 4.60
N GLY A 25 -8.86 0.68 4.10
CA GLY A 25 -9.77 -0.46 3.87
C GLY A 25 -10.76 -0.26 2.72
N HIS A 26 -10.48 0.66 1.78
CA HIS A 26 -11.35 0.91 0.63
C HIS A 26 -11.27 -0.21 -0.41
N THR A 27 -12.41 -0.50 -1.04
CA THR A 27 -12.48 -1.39 -2.19
C THR A 27 -11.89 -0.74 -3.44
N GLN A 28 -11.50 -1.55 -4.44
CA GLN A 28 -10.94 -1.04 -5.69
C GLN A 28 -11.90 -0.11 -6.45
N ASP A 29 -13.22 -0.29 -6.30
CA ASP A 29 -14.23 0.58 -6.93
C ASP A 29 -14.30 1.95 -6.25
N GLU A 30 -14.24 1.98 -4.91
CA GLU A 30 -14.17 3.22 -4.14
C GLU A 30 -12.87 3.98 -4.43
N ILE A 31 -11.75 3.27 -4.49
CA ILE A 31 -10.44 3.85 -4.86
C ILE A 31 -10.51 4.46 -6.27
N ALA A 32 -11.14 3.76 -7.22
CA ALA A 32 -11.31 4.27 -8.58
C ALA A 32 -12.09 5.59 -8.62
N LYS A 33 -13.16 5.69 -7.83
CA LYS A 33 -13.94 6.94 -7.69
C LYS A 33 -13.12 8.05 -7.03
N MET A 34 -12.37 7.73 -5.98
CA MET A 34 -11.57 8.71 -5.23
C MET A 34 -10.39 9.26 -6.03
N LEU A 35 -9.72 8.40 -6.81
CA LEU A 35 -8.59 8.79 -7.66
C LEU A 35 -9.03 9.23 -9.06
N GLN A 36 -10.34 9.25 -9.35
CA GLN A 36 -10.90 9.60 -10.66
C GLN A 36 -10.31 8.77 -11.82
N VAL A 37 -10.11 7.48 -11.58
CA VAL A 37 -9.60 6.52 -12.58
C VAL A 37 -10.61 5.40 -12.81
N SER A 38 -10.38 4.59 -13.84
CA SER A 38 -11.16 3.36 -14.02
C SER A 38 -10.85 2.33 -12.93
N ARG A 39 -11.79 1.42 -12.64
CA ARG A 39 -11.55 0.30 -11.70
C ARG A 39 -10.34 -0.55 -12.09
N ALA A 40 -10.15 -0.82 -13.38
CA ALA A 40 -8.99 -1.56 -13.87
C ALA A 40 -7.68 -0.78 -13.69
N SER A 41 -7.73 0.56 -13.78
CA SER A 41 -6.59 1.43 -13.48
C SER A 41 -6.26 1.44 -11.99
N ALA A 42 -7.27 1.57 -11.12
CA ALA A 42 -7.10 1.49 -9.67
C ALA A 42 -6.45 0.16 -9.25
N GLN A 43 -6.92 -0.96 -9.81
CA GLN A 43 -6.31 -2.26 -9.58
C GLN A 43 -4.83 -2.31 -10.01
N ARG A 44 -4.49 -1.71 -11.16
CA ARG A 44 -3.09 -1.60 -11.62
C ARG A 44 -2.24 -0.73 -10.69
N LEU A 45 -2.78 0.38 -10.19
CA LEU A 45 -2.08 1.28 -9.27
C LEU A 45 -1.79 0.60 -7.93
N VAL A 46 -2.75 -0.17 -7.39
CA VAL A 46 -2.53 -0.99 -6.18
C VAL A 46 -1.43 -2.03 -6.41
N SER A 47 -1.47 -2.73 -7.55
CA SER A 47 -0.41 -3.69 -7.90
C SER A 47 0.96 -3.02 -8.08
N LEU A 48 1.00 -1.82 -8.67
CA LEU A 48 2.23 -1.04 -8.85
C LEU A 48 2.80 -0.60 -7.51
N CYS A 49 1.96 -0.16 -6.57
CA CYS A 49 2.36 0.22 -5.22
C CYS A 49 3.14 -0.90 -4.50
N LEU A 50 2.64 -2.13 -4.64
CA LEU A 50 3.28 -3.32 -4.08
C LEU A 50 4.59 -3.66 -4.79
N ALA A 51 4.59 -3.63 -6.13
CA ALA A 51 5.76 -3.94 -6.94
C ALA A 51 6.93 -2.99 -6.65
N GLU A 52 6.63 -1.71 -6.49
CA GLU A 52 7.60 -0.65 -6.20
C GLU A 52 7.90 -0.50 -4.69
N ARG A 53 7.31 -1.36 -3.84
CA ARG A 53 7.49 -1.36 -2.38
C ARG A 53 7.26 0.01 -1.72
N LEU A 54 6.29 0.78 -2.24
CA LEU A 54 5.99 2.13 -1.76
C LEU A 54 5.40 2.13 -0.34
N ILE A 55 4.84 0.98 0.10
CA ILE A 55 4.34 0.77 1.46
C ILE A 55 5.14 -0.35 2.12
N THR A 56 5.76 -0.05 3.24
CA THR A 56 6.47 -1.03 4.07
C THR A 56 5.69 -1.29 5.35
N PHE A 57 5.28 -2.54 5.57
CA PHE A 57 4.69 -2.98 6.83
C PHE A 57 5.80 -3.43 7.76
N ARG A 58 5.97 -2.73 8.88
CA ARG A 58 6.83 -3.19 9.97
C ARG A 58 5.93 -3.86 11.00
N LEU A 59 5.91 -5.18 11.00
CA LEU A 59 5.35 -5.95 12.10
C LEU A 59 6.36 -5.89 13.26
N GLU A 60 6.00 -5.24 14.36
CA GLU A 60 6.83 -5.34 15.56
C GLU A 60 6.83 -6.80 16.03
N PRO A 61 8.00 -7.36 16.41
CA PRO A 61 8.04 -8.68 17.02
C PRO A 61 7.05 -8.71 18.17
N PRO A 62 6.34 -9.84 18.40
CA PRO A 62 5.49 -9.95 19.57
C PRO A 62 6.33 -9.52 20.77
N LEU A 63 5.85 -8.51 21.50
CA LEU A 63 6.34 -8.19 22.84
C LEU A 63 6.13 -9.45 23.66
N ARG A 64 7.07 -10.39 23.57
CA ARG A 64 7.11 -11.58 24.40
C ARG A 64 7.28 -11.04 25.80
N PRO A 65 6.25 -11.12 26.66
CA PRO A 65 6.47 -10.75 28.04
C PRO A 65 7.43 -11.80 28.59
N ALA A 66 8.40 -11.37 29.38
CA ALA A 66 9.44 -12.20 29.98
C ALA A 66 8.88 -13.16 31.06
N TRP A 67 7.68 -13.72 30.88
CA TRP A 67 7.17 -14.72 31.81
C TRP A 67 7.87 -16.06 31.59
N SER A 68 8.76 -16.33 32.55
CA SER A 68 8.85 -17.60 33.26
C SER A 68 9.25 -18.84 32.43
N TRP A 69 10.53 -18.90 32.08
CA TRP A 69 11.27 -20.17 32.02
C TRP A 69 11.77 -20.60 33.42
N HIS A 70 10.97 -20.41 34.47
CA HIS A 70 11.20 -21.04 35.78
C HIS A 70 10.16 -22.15 35.97
N ARG A 71 10.37 -23.28 35.30
CA ARG A 71 9.90 -24.57 35.77
C ARG A 71 10.87 -25.64 35.27
N GLY A 72 11.66 -26.13 36.20
CA GLY A 72 12.75 -27.08 36.01
C GLY A 72 13.73 -26.93 37.15
#